data_AF-A0A939ZXJ0-F1
#
_entry.id   AF-A0A939ZXJ0-F1
#
_cell.length_a   1.000
_cell.length_b   1.000
_cell.length_c   1.000
_cell.angle_alpha   90.00
_cell.angle_beta   90.00
_cell.angle_gamma   90.00
#
_symmetry.space_group_name_H-M   'P 1'
#
loop_
_entity.id
_entity.type
_entity.pdbx_description
1 polymer ?
#
loop_
_entity_poly.entity_id
_entity_poly.type
_entity_poly.pdbx_seq_one_letter_code
_entity_poly.pdbx_strand_id
1 'polypeptide(L)' 'EYMGMEVPRVLLGGNHGEIRSWRRKEMLRRTLQRRPDLLEWAPLSDADRQILDTLKKRGG' A
#
# COMPACT_ATOMS: atom_id res chain seq x y z
N GLU A 1 14.79 -2.09 -14.41
CA GLU A 1 13.57 -1.28 -14.62
C GLU A 1 12.50 -2.17 -15.24
N TYR A 2 11.23 -2.03 -14.84
CA TYR A 2 10.12 -2.70 -15.51
C TYR A 2 9.08 -1.63 -15.85
N MET A 3 8.78 -1.47 -17.14
CA MET A 3 7.79 -0.51 -17.65
C MET A 3 8.03 0.96 -17.20
N GLY A 4 9.29 1.42 -17.15
CA GLY A 4 9.61 2.81 -16.79
C GLY A 4 9.30 3.20 -15.33
N MET A 5 8.92 2.24 -14.49
CA MET A 5 8.75 2.44 -13.06
C MET A 5 10.03 2.01 -12.34
N GLU A 6 10.61 2.94 -11.57
CA GLU A 6 11.72 2.62 -10.68
C GLU A 6 11.28 1.52 -9.71
N VAL A 7 12.05 0.43 -9.66
CA VAL A 7 11.82 -0.65 -8.72
C VAL A 7 12.06 -0.09 -7.32
N PRO A 8 11.07 -0.14 -6.41
CA PRO A 8 11.24 0.39 -5.06
C PRO A 8 12.44 -0.25 -4.39
N ARG A 9 13.32 0.56 -3.80
CA ARG A 9 14.55 0.09 -3.12
C ARG A 9 14.28 -0.98 -2.07
N VAL A 10 13.10 -0.96 -1.44
CA VAL A 10 12.62 -1.98 -0.50
C VAL A 10 12.55 -3.40 -1.08
N LEU A 11 12.39 -3.53 -2.40
CA LEU A 11 12.39 -4.82 -3.09
C LEU A 11 13.80 -5.31 -3.46
N LEU A 12 14.82 -4.44 -3.35
CA LEU A 12 16.20 -4.75 -3.74
C LEU A 12 17.04 -5.33 -2.57
N GLY A 13 16.61 -5.12 -1.32
CA GLY A 13 17.41 -5.44 -0.12
C GLY A 13 17.10 -6.79 0.54
N GLY A 14 16.21 -7.62 0.00
CA GLY A 14 15.88 -8.95 0.58
C GLY A 14 15.16 -8.92 1.93
N ASN A 15 14.81 -7.75 2.48
CA ASN A 15 14.11 -7.66 3.76
C ASN A 15 12.63 -8.05 3.61
N HIS A 16 12.31 -9.31 3.88
CA HIS A 16 10.96 -9.84 3.77
C HIS A 16 9.93 -9.08 4.63
N GLY A 17 10.33 -8.47 5.75
CA GLY A 17 9.44 -7.66 6.58
C GLY A 17 9.01 -6.39 5.85
N GLU A 18 9.97 -5.65 5.31
CA GLU A 18 9.68 -4.41 4.58
C GLU A 18 8.94 -4.68 3.27
N ILE A 19 9.26 -5.79 2.58
CA ILE A 19 8.54 -6.23 1.37
C ILE A 19 7.07 -6.51 1.70
N ARG A 20 6.77 -7.19 2.82
CA ARG A 20 5.37 -7.45 3.23
C ARG A 20 4.63 -6.14 3.52
N SER A 21 5.25 -5.23 4.27
CA SER A 21 4.67 -3.91 4.58
C SER A 21 4.43 -3.10 3.30
N TRP A 22 5.38 -3.10 2.37
CA TRP A 22 5.23 -2.42 1.09
C TRP A 22 4.11 -3.03 0.25
N ARG A 23 4.04 -4.36 0.13
CA ARG A 23 2.95 -5.05 -0.60
C ARG A 23 1.59 -4.74 0.01
N ARG A 24 1.47 -4.75 1.34
CA ARG A 24 0.22 -4.42 2.04
C ARG A 24 -0.21 -2.98 1.74
N LYS A 25 0.72 -2.03 1.81
CA LYS A 25 0.47 -0.62 1.48
C LYS A 25 0.04 -0.44 0.03
N GLU A 26 0.69 -1.11 -0.92
CA GLU A 26 0.30 -1.04 -2.34
C GLU A 26 -1.07 -1.65 -2.60
N MET A 27 -1.42 -2.77 -1.96
CA MET A 27 -2.78 -3.33 -2.05
C MET A 27 -3.82 -2.32 -1.57
N LEU A 28 -3.65 -1.76 -0.37
CA LEU A 28 -4.56 -0.76 0.19
C LEU A 28 -4.66 0.47 -0.70
N ARG A 29 -3.54 0.97 -1.23
CA ARG A 29 -3.49 2.10 -2.17
C ARG A 29 -4.28 1.83 -3.45
N ARG A 30 -4.14 0.63 -4.04
CA ARG A 30 -4.87 0.25 -5.25
C ARG A 30 -6.35 0.09 -4.99
N THR A 31 -6.73 -0.55 -3.87
CA THR A 31 -8.12 -0.70 -3.46
C THR A 31 -8.74 0.67 -3.22
N LEU A 32 -8.08 1.57 -2.50
CA LEU A 32 -8.58 2.93 -2.24
C LEU A 32 -8.84 3.72 -3.52
N GLN A 33 -7.98 3.60 -4.54
CA GLN A 33 -8.14 4.31 -5.81
C GLN A 33 -9.21 3.72 -6.73
N ARG A 34 -9.40 2.39 -6.72
CA ARG A 34 -10.28 1.71 -7.69
C ARG A 34 -11.63 1.29 -7.11
N ARG A 35 -11.65 0.91 -5.84
CA ARG A 35 -12.78 0.32 -5.12
C ARG A 35 -12.73 0.68 -3.63
N PRO A 36 -12.85 1.98 -3.28
CA PRO A 36 -12.81 2.42 -1.89
C PRO A 36 -13.93 1.80 -1.05
N ASP A 37 -15.05 1.43 -1.68
CA ASP A 37 -16.17 0.72 -1.08
C ASP A 37 -15.74 -0.58 -0.39
N LEU A 38 -14.81 -1.34 -0.97
CA LEU A 38 -14.33 -2.59 -0.39
C LEU A 38 -13.58 -2.40 0.93
N LEU A 39 -13.05 -1.20 1.19
CA LEU A 39 -12.34 -0.89 2.43
C LEU A 39 -13.28 -0.65 3.60
N GLU A 40 -14.56 -0.35 3.35
CA GLU A 40 -15.55 -0.12 4.41
C GLU A 40 -15.93 -1.42 5.11
N TRP A 41 -15.95 -2.53 4.37
CA TRP A 41 -16.36 -3.85 4.86
C TRP A 41 -15.17 -4.78 5.15
N ALA A 42 -13.98 -4.42 4.70
CA ALA A 42 -12.79 -5.23 4.90
C ALA A 42 -12.36 -5.24 6.38
N PRO A 43 -11.90 -6.40 6.91
CA PRO A 43 -11.27 -6.46 8.22
C PRO A 43 -9.88 -5.80 8.16
N LEU A 44 -9.84 -4.50 8.40
CA LEU A 44 -8.64 -3.69 8.43
C LEU A 44 -8.06 -3.63 9.85
N SER A 45 -6.78 -3.97 9.97
CA SER A 45 -6.03 -3.76 11.22
C SER A 45 -5.77 -2.29 11.48
N ASP A 46 -5.36 -1.93 12.69
CA ASP A 46 -4.99 -0.54 13.02
C ASP A 46 -3.86 -0.02 12.14
N ALA A 47 -2.89 -0.87 11.82
CA ALA A 47 -1.81 -0.55 10.88
C ALA A 47 -2.35 -0.25 9.49
N ASP A 48 -3.33 -1.01 9.00
CA ASP A 48 -3.97 -0.76 7.70
C ASP A 48 -4.71 0.58 7.69
N ARG A 49 -5.42 0.90 8.77
CA ARG A 49 -6.13 2.18 8.93
C ARG A 49 -5.17 3.36 8.90
N GLN A 50 -4.03 3.27 9.59
CA GLN A 50 -2.98 4.30 9.56
C GLN A 50 -2.39 4.48 8.15
N ILE A 51 -2.17 3.37 7.43
CA ILE A 51 -1.71 3.42 6.05
C ILE A 51 -2.73 4.14 5.16
N LEU A 52 -4.02 3.80 5.29
CA LEU A 52 -5.09 4.44 4.52
C LEU A 52 -5.23 5.94 4.82
N ASP A 53 -5.13 6.35 6.09
CA ASP A 53 -5.13 7.77 6.48
C ASP A 53 -3.96 8.52 5.84
N THR A 54 -2.76 7.93 5.90
CA THR A 54 -1.56 8.49 5.26
C THR A 54 -1.73 8.61 3.75
N LEU A 55 -2.37 7.63 3.10
CA LEU A 55 -2.63 7.63 1.67
C LEU A 55 -3.68 8.69 1.27
N LYS A 56 -4.74 8.87 2.07
CA LYS A 56 -5.76 9.92 1.86
C LYS A 56 -5.15 11.32 1.98
N LYS A 57 -4.27 11.55 2.96
CA LYS A 57 -3.59 12.85 3.17
C LYS A 57 -2.62 13.24 2.05
N ARG A 58 -2.06 12.29 1.31
CA ARG A 58 -1.12 12.54 0.21
C ARG A 58 -1.78 12.72 -1.16
N GLY A 59 -3.08 12.43 -1.27
CA GLY A 59 -3.84 12.48 -2.52
C GLY A 59 -4.83 13.64 -2.61
N GLY A 60 -4.73 14.62 -1.71
CA GLY A 60 -5.46 15.89 -1.75
C GLY A 60 -4.59 17.04 -2.23
#